data_AF-A0A2W7B8K0-F1
#
_entry.id   AF-A0A2W7B8K0-F1
#
_cell.length_a   1.000
_cell.length_b   1.000
_cell.length_c   1.000
_cell.angle_alpha   90.00
_cell.angle_beta   90.00
_cell.angle_gamma   90.00
#
_symmetry.space_group_name_H-M   'P 1'
#
loop_
_entity.id
_entity.type
_entity.pdbx_description
1 polymer ?
#
loop_
_entity_poly.entity_id
_entity_poly.type
_entity_poly.pdbx_seq_one_letter_code
_entity_poly.pdbx_strand_id
1 'polypeptide(L)'
;MTAAELESIRRYLGYPGDATNTQAIASRCANHLTEASEGTIRGHLRQLDRIQQQITNAVPFAAQTFSSGAGGTQQYAPGQRMAAFHNEANQYIDEIAATTGLLVYRRIYGGGDGGGRWSGGVTMRG
;
A
#
# COMPACT_ATOMS: atom_id res chain seq x y z
N MET A 1 -17.27 -7.75 -7.43
CA MET A 1 -16.29 -6.64 -7.32
C MET A 1 -16.46 -5.56 -8.39
N THR A 2 -16.13 -4.30 -8.06
CA THR A 2 -16.16 -3.12 -8.95
C THR A 2 -14.84 -2.88 -9.68
N ALA A 3 -14.86 -2.07 -10.74
CA ALA A 3 -13.66 -1.69 -11.49
C ALA A 3 -12.61 -0.97 -10.62
N ALA A 4 -13.04 -0.11 -9.70
CA ALA A 4 -12.15 0.61 -8.79
C ALA A 4 -11.46 -0.34 -7.78
N GLU A 5 -12.16 -1.38 -7.32
CA GLU A 5 -11.59 -2.40 -6.43
C GLU A 5 -10.57 -3.26 -7.15
N LEU A 6 -10.87 -3.66 -8.39
CA LEU A 6 -9.93 -4.38 -9.25
C LEU A 6 -8.66 -3.57 -9.51
N GLU A 7 -8.81 -2.28 -9.80
CA GLU A 7 -7.69 -1.36 -9.99
C GLU A 7 -6.86 -1.19 -8.70
N SER A 8 -7.52 -1.15 -7.54
CA SER A 8 -6.85 -1.10 -6.25
C SER A 8 -6.04 -2.37 -5.99
N ILE A 9 -6.60 -3.56 -6.26
CA ILE A 9 -5.88 -4.84 -6.15
C ILE A 9 -4.67 -4.85 -7.08
N ARG A 10 -4.84 -4.46 -8.35
CA ARG A 10 -3.74 -4.36 -9.32
C ARG A 10 -2.60 -3.49 -8.77
N ARG A 11 -2.95 -2.31 -8.25
CA ARG A 11 -2.00 -1.37 -7.67
C ARG A 11 -1.29 -1.93 -6.45
N TYR A 12 -2.02 -2.50 -5.49
CA TYR A 12 -1.46 -3.00 -4.23
C TYR A 12 -0.64 -4.27 -4.38
N LEU A 13 -1.01 -5.15 -5.31
CA LEU A 13 -0.20 -6.31 -5.68
C LEU A 13 0.98 -5.95 -6.61
N GLY A 14 1.05 -4.71 -7.08
CA GLY A 14 2.17 -4.17 -7.85
C GLY A 14 2.16 -4.54 -9.33
N TYR A 15 1.04 -5.03 -9.87
CA TYR A 15 0.93 -5.36 -11.30
C TYR A 15 1.02 -4.10 -12.18
N PRO A 16 1.63 -4.19 -13.37
CA PRO A 16 1.64 -3.06 -14.31
C PRO A 16 0.24 -2.68 -14.77
N GLY A 17 0.06 -1.41 -15.19
CA GLY A 17 -1.23 -0.82 -15.57
C GLY A 17 -1.69 -1.15 -16.99
N ASP A 18 -1.29 -2.30 -17.54
CA ASP A 18 -1.71 -2.74 -18.87
C ASP A 18 -3.05 -3.50 -18.84
N ALA A 19 -3.70 -3.54 -20.00
CA ALA A 19 -5.01 -4.16 -20.16
C ALA A 19 -4.99 -5.67 -19.88
N THR A 20 -3.89 -6.35 -20.20
CA THR A 20 -3.75 -7.81 -20.01
C THR A 20 -3.77 -8.17 -18.52
N ASN A 21 -2.97 -7.50 -17.70
CA ASN A 21 -2.94 -7.73 -16.26
C ASN A 21 -4.27 -7.35 -15.59
N THR A 22 -4.88 -6.25 -16.04
CA THR A 22 -6.19 -5.80 -15.55
C THR A 22 -7.28 -6.85 -15.83
N GLN A 23 -7.30 -7.40 -17.04
CA GLN A 23 -8.24 -8.45 -17.44
C GLN A 23 -8.00 -9.77 -16.70
N ALA A 24 -6.74 -10.14 -16.47
CA ALA A 24 -6.39 -11.36 -15.73
C ALA A 24 -6.86 -11.27 -14.27
N ILE A 25 -6.66 -10.13 -13.61
CA ILE A 25 -7.14 -9.88 -12.23
C ILE A 25 -8.66 -9.89 -12.19
N ALA A 26 -9.32 -9.21 -13.12
CA ALA A 26 -10.78 -9.20 -13.23
C ALA A 26 -11.35 -10.61 -13.40
N SER A 27 -10.78 -11.40 -14.31
CA SER A 27 -11.18 -12.79 -14.56
C SER A 27 -10.94 -13.66 -13.34
N ARG A 28 -9.82 -13.48 -12.63
CA ARG A 28 -9.53 -14.24 -11.41
C ARG A 28 -10.56 -13.96 -10.33
N CYS A 29 -10.83 -12.68 -10.09
CA CYS A 29 -11.77 -12.25 -9.07
C CYS A 29 -13.20 -12.70 -9.39
N ALA A 30 -13.63 -12.60 -10.64
CA ALA A 30 -14.97 -13.01 -11.06
C ALA A 30 -15.22 -14.52 -10.96
N ASN A 31 -14.20 -15.36 -11.20
CA ASN A 31 -14.37 -16.81 -11.29
C ASN A 31 -14.04 -17.56 -9.99
N HIS A 32 -13.26 -16.98 -9.07
CA HIS A 32 -12.72 -17.71 -7.92
C HIS A 32 -13.06 -17.13 -6.55
N LEU A 33 -13.71 -15.96 -6.49
CA LEU A 33 -14.10 -15.36 -5.22
C LEU A 33 -15.56 -15.65 -4.88
N THR A 34 -15.78 -15.97 -3.60
CA THR A 34 -17.12 -15.99 -3.01
C THR A 34 -17.50 -14.58 -2.56
N GLU A 35 -18.80 -14.30 -2.36
CA GLU A 35 -19.25 -13.01 -1.81
C GLU A 35 -18.59 -12.68 -0.47
N ALA A 36 -18.35 -13.69 0.37
CA ALA A 36 -17.64 -13.54 1.64
C ALA A 36 -16.18 -13.10 1.41
N SER A 37 -15.48 -13.75 0.47
CA SER A 37 -14.11 -13.38 0.08
C SER A 37 -14.05 -11.96 -0.50
N GLU A 38 -15.02 -11.57 -1.32
CA GLU A 38 -15.13 -10.20 -1.82
C GLU A 38 -15.33 -9.18 -0.69
N GLY A 39 -16.13 -9.53 0.33
CA GLY A 39 -16.32 -8.71 1.53
C GLY A 39 -15.01 -8.51 2.30
N THR A 40 -14.25 -9.59 2.51
CA THR A 40 -12.93 -9.58 3.16
C THR A 40 -11.93 -8.71 2.40
N ILE A 41 -11.81 -8.91 1.08
CA ILE A 41 -10.92 -8.10 0.22
C ILE A 41 -11.29 -6.61 0.30
N ARG A 42 -12.58 -6.27 0.23
CA ARG A 42 -13.04 -4.88 0.40
C ARG A 42 -12.74 -4.31 1.78
N GLY A 43 -12.70 -5.15 2.81
CA GLY A 43 -12.21 -4.78 4.13
C GLY A 43 -10.73 -4.38 4.10
N HIS A 44 -9.89 -5.26 3.56
CA HIS A 44 -8.44 -5.03 3.46
C HIS A 44 -8.07 -3.83 2.58
N LEU A 45 -8.75 -3.65 1.44
CA LEU A 45 -8.54 -2.48 0.58
C LEU A 45 -8.81 -1.16 1.31
N ARG A 46 -9.84 -1.10 2.17
CA ARG A 46 -10.12 0.08 3.00
C ARG A 46 -9.05 0.33 4.05
N GLN A 47 -8.46 -0.72 4.63
CA GLN A 47 -7.35 -0.55 5.57
C GLN A 47 -6.09 -0.07 4.85
N LEU A 48 -5.80 -0.62 3.66
CA LEU A 48 -4.68 -0.15 2.84
C LEU A 48 -4.82 1.32 2.44
N ASP A 49 -6.02 1.79 2.09
CA ASP A 49 -6.26 3.20 1.80
C ASP A 49 -6.01 4.09 3.03
N ARG A 50 -6.47 3.67 4.21
CA ARG A 50 -6.20 4.38 5.48
C ARG A 50 -4.70 4.45 5.78
N ILE A 51 -3.98 3.34 5.63
CA ILE A 51 -2.53 3.31 5.85
C ILE A 51 -1.82 4.21 4.84
N GLN A 52 -2.23 4.20 3.56
CA GLN A 52 -1.67 5.08 2.55
C GLN A 52 -1.90 6.56 2.89
N GLN A 53 -3.10 6.91 3.38
CA GLN A 53 -3.39 8.26 3.87
C GLN A 53 -2.53 8.63 5.08
N GLN A 54 -2.35 7.71 6.04
CA GLN A 54 -1.49 7.93 7.21
C GLN A 54 -0.03 8.13 6.83
N ILE A 55 0.51 7.33 5.91
CA ILE A 55 1.86 7.51 5.36
C ILE A 55 1.96 8.88 4.67
N THR A 56 1.00 9.21 3.81
CA THR A 56 0.98 10.51 3.09
C THR A 56 0.96 11.69 4.06
N ASN A 57 0.21 11.60 5.17
CA ASN A 57 0.12 12.65 6.18
C ASN A 57 1.32 12.67 7.14
N ALA A 58 2.03 11.56 7.31
CA ALA A 58 3.22 11.49 8.16
C ALA A 58 4.50 11.93 7.45
N VAL A 59 4.59 11.77 6.13
CA VAL A 59 5.71 12.25 5.30
C VAL A 59 5.97 13.77 5.44
N PRO A 60 4.98 14.68 5.47
CA PRO A 60 5.24 16.10 5.70
C PRO A 60 5.67 16.42 7.14
N PHE A 61 5.25 15.65 8.14
CA PHE A 61 5.69 15.87 9.53
C PHE A 61 7.17 15.50 9.71
N ALA A 62 7.63 14.41 9.09
CA ALA A 62 9.05 14.06 9.05
C ALA A 62 9.92 15.01 8.21
N ALA A 63 9.33 15.91 7.39
CA ALA A 63 10.07 16.95 6.69
C ALA A 63 10.08 18.27 7.47
N GLN A 64 9.03 18.57 8.24
CA GLN A 64 8.86 19.87 8.93
C GLN A 64 9.43 19.90 10.36
N THR A 65 9.42 18.79 11.10
CA THR A 65 9.87 18.75 12.51
C THR A 65 11.40 18.78 12.68
N PHE A 66 12.19 18.71 11.60
CA PHE A 66 13.65 18.82 11.68
C PHE A 66 14.20 20.22 11.45
N SER A 67 13.33 21.23 11.32
CA SER A 67 13.76 22.63 11.30
C SER A 67 13.92 23.25 12.70
N SER A 68 13.65 22.51 13.78
CA SER A 68 13.69 23.08 15.14
C SER A 68 14.18 22.07 16.17
N GLY A 69 15.44 22.18 16.59
CA GLY A 69 15.99 21.42 17.69
C GLY A 69 15.36 21.84 19.02
N ALA A 70 14.64 20.96 19.69
CA ALA A 70 14.40 21.02 21.14
C ALA A 70 13.80 19.69 21.67
N GLY A 71 14.54 19.07 22.59
CA GLY A 71 14.07 18.34 23.78
C GLY A 71 12.85 17.41 23.73
N GLY A 72 13.11 16.12 23.98
CA GLY A 72 12.43 15.40 25.07
C GLY A 72 10.98 14.97 24.85
N THR A 73 10.78 13.87 24.14
CA THR A 73 9.85 12.76 24.45
C THR A 73 10.36 11.55 23.67
N GLN A 74 10.06 10.30 24.07
CA GLN A 74 10.35 9.11 23.25
C GLN A 74 9.51 9.17 21.96
N GLN A 75 9.91 10.04 21.05
CA GLN A 75 9.44 10.12 19.69
C GLN A 75 10.06 8.92 18.99
N TYR A 76 9.25 7.86 18.78
CA TYR A 76 9.58 6.81 17.83
C TYR A 76 10.16 7.48 16.59
N ALA A 77 11.43 7.19 16.27
CA ALA A 77 12.09 7.79 15.14
C ALA A 77 11.16 7.65 13.92
N PRO A 78 10.95 8.69 13.10
CA PRO A 78 9.98 8.64 12.00
C PRO A 78 10.10 7.38 11.12
N GLY A 79 11.32 6.83 10.94
CA GLY A 79 11.55 5.56 10.27
C GLY A 79 10.91 4.33 10.94
N GLN A 80 10.83 4.28 12.27
CA GLN A 80 10.18 3.18 13.01
C GLN A 80 8.65 3.23 12.88
N ARG A 81 8.04 4.43 12.88
CA ARG A 81 6.60 4.58 12.63
C ARG A 81 6.25 4.20 11.19
N MET A 82 7.07 4.62 10.22
CA MET A 82 6.87 4.25 8.82
C MET A 82 7.06 2.74 8.58
N ALA A 83 8.02 2.11 9.26
CA ALA A 83 8.23 0.66 9.18
C ALA A 83 7.00 -0.12 9.68
N ALA A 84 6.37 0.30 10.76
CA ALA A 84 5.13 -0.33 11.26
C ALA A 84 4.01 -0.26 10.22
N PHE A 85 3.78 0.91 9.61
CA PHE A 85 2.77 1.06 8.56
C PHE A 85 3.09 0.25 7.31
N HIS A 86 4.35 0.18 6.88
CA HIS A 86 4.75 -0.65 5.75
C HIS A 86 4.55 -2.14 6.03
N ASN A 87 4.86 -2.59 7.25
CA ASN A 87 4.67 -3.98 7.65
C ASN A 87 3.18 -4.35 7.68
N GLU A 88 2.36 -3.49 8.28
CA GLU A 88 0.90 -3.66 8.32
C GLU A 88 0.29 -3.67 6.90
N ALA A 89 0.72 -2.74 6.03
CA ALA A 89 0.28 -2.73 4.65
C ALA A 89 0.72 -3.99 3.88
N ASN A 90 1.94 -4.47 4.09
CA ASN A 90 2.41 -5.71 3.47
C ASN A 90 1.62 -6.94 3.95
N GLN A 91 1.19 -6.99 5.21
CA GLN A 91 0.30 -8.06 5.70
C GLN A 91 -1.02 -8.08 4.94
N TYR A 92 -1.68 -6.92 4.79
CA TYR A 92 -2.92 -6.84 4.03
C TYR A 92 -2.73 -7.17 2.53
N ILE A 93 -1.59 -6.83 1.95
CA ILE A 93 -1.24 -7.20 0.57
C ILE A 93 -1.10 -8.73 0.45
N ASP A 94 -0.40 -9.37 1.39
CA ASP A 94 -0.22 -10.82 1.40
C ASP A 94 -1.57 -11.55 1.61
N GLU A 95 -2.45 -11.02 2.47
CA GLU A 95 -3.82 -11.55 2.67
C GLU A 95 -4.71 -11.42 1.43
N ILE A 96 -4.64 -10.28 0.71
CA ILE A 96 -5.36 -10.09 -0.55
C ILE A 96 -4.83 -11.06 -1.62
N ALA A 97 -3.51 -11.22 -1.72
CA ALA A 97 -2.88 -12.15 -2.66
C ALA A 97 -3.35 -13.59 -2.38
N ALA A 98 -3.33 -14.02 -1.12
CA ALA A 98 -3.80 -15.34 -0.70
C ALA A 98 -5.30 -15.54 -1.00
N THR A 99 -6.14 -14.55 -0.68
CA THR A 99 -7.60 -14.64 -0.87
C THR A 99 -7.99 -14.67 -2.36
N THR A 100 -7.30 -13.91 -3.19
CA THR A 100 -7.51 -13.88 -4.66
C THR A 100 -6.82 -15.03 -5.40
N GLY A 101 -5.90 -15.73 -4.73
CA GLY A 101 -5.01 -16.70 -5.35
C GLY A 101 -4.12 -16.08 -6.44
N LEU A 102 -3.77 -14.80 -6.29
CA LEU A 102 -2.83 -14.06 -7.12
C LEU A 102 -1.46 -13.99 -6.43
N LEU A 103 -0.42 -13.66 -7.19
CA LEU A 103 0.91 -13.41 -6.63
C LEU A 103 1.14 -11.91 -6.44
N VAL A 104 1.96 -11.56 -5.45
CA VAL A 104 2.48 -10.19 -5.33
C VAL A 104 3.55 -9.99 -6.41
N TYR A 105 3.25 -9.20 -7.43
CA TYR A 105 4.17 -8.91 -8.53
C TYR A 105 5.34 -8.03 -8.06
N ARG A 106 5.04 -6.99 -7.27
CA ARG A 106 6.03 -6.10 -6.68
C ARG A 106 5.51 -5.53 -5.37
N ARG A 107 6.32 -5.59 -4.31
CA ARG A 107 6.01 -4.88 -3.07
C ARG A 107 6.14 -3.38 -3.26
N ILE A 108 5.03 -2.67 -3.00
CA ILE A 108 4.98 -1.21 -3.11
C ILE A 108 5.36 -0.52 -1.80
N TYR A 109 5.20 -1.22 -0.66
CA TYR A 109 5.71 -0.79 0.64
C TYR A 109 7.03 -1.53 0.89
N GLY A 110 8.15 -0.80 0.79
CA GLY A 110 9.48 -1.38 0.85
C GLY A 110 9.67 -2.33 2.05
N GLY A 111 10.27 -3.49 1.81
CA GLY A 111 10.72 -4.39 2.87
C GLY A 111 11.82 -3.70 3.66
N GLY A 112 11.72 -3.71 4.99
CA GLY A 112 12.65 -3.03 5.87
C GLY A 112 14.07 -3.56 5.76
N ASP A 113 14.85 -2.99 4.85
CA ASP A 113 16.28 -2.77 4.96
C ASP A 113 16.60 -1.56 4.07
N GLY A 114 17.31 -0.59 4.64
CA GLY A 114 17.35 0.80 4.18
C GLY A 114 17.62 0.98 2.68
N GLY A 115 16.87 1.91 2.06
CA GLY A 115 17.26 2.49 0.77
C GLY A 115 16.31 2.31 -0.41
N GLY A 116 15.01 2.12 -0.19
CA GLY A 116 14.03 2.22 -1.28
C GLY A 116 13.40 3.62 -1.33
N ARG A 117 13.97 4.53 -2.14
CA ARG A 117 13.34 5.82 -2.45
C ARG A 117 11.87 5.60 -2.84
N TRP A 118 10.97 6.10 -2.01
CA TRP A 118 9.64 6.48 -2.45
C TRP A 118 9.84 7.55 -3.52
N SER A 119 9.83 7.15 -4.79
CA SER A 119 9.63 8.09 -5.88
C SER A 119 8.14 8.42 -5.89
N GLY A 120 7.70 9.14 -4.86
CA GLY A 120 6.51 9.95 -4.95
C GLY A 120 6.77 10.93 -6.08
N GLY A 121 6.20 10.64 -7.25
CA GLY A 121 6.21 11.53 -8.40
C GLY A 121 5.43 12.79 -8.06
N VAL A 122 6.01 13.67 -7.26
CA VAL A 122 5.75 15.10 -7.34
C VAL A 122 6.77 15.62 -8.34
N THR A 123 6.36 15.68 -9.61
CA THR A 123 7.06 16.49 -10.60
C THR A 123 6.95 17.94 -10.12
N MET A 124 7.96 18.43 -9.38
CA MET A 124 8.16 19.87 -9.29
C MET A 124 8.64 20.32 -10.66
N ARG A 125 7.70 20.83 -11.46
CA ARG A 125 8.01 21.61 -12.64
C ARG A 125 8.58 22.94 -12.13
N GLY A 126 9.82 23.23 -12.52
CA GLY A 126 10.44 24.55 -12.37
C GLY A 126 9.83 25.58 -13.31
#